data_AF-A0A932KMP1-F1
#
_entry.id   AF-A0A932KMP1-F1
#
_cell.length_a   1.000
_cell.length_b   1.000
_cell.length_c   1.000
_cell.angle_alpha   90.00
_cell.angle_beta   90.00
_cell.angle_gamma   90.00
#
_symmetry.space_group_name_H-M   'P 1'
#
loop_
_entity.id
_entity.type
_entity.pdbx_description
1 polymer ?
#
loop_
_entity_poly.entity_id
_entity_poly.type
_entity_poly.pdbx_seq_one_letter_code
_entity_poly.pdbx_strand_id
1 'polypeptide(L)'
;MDDAQLRSRLAELLENGLDNSPEVRAYTSEDVNRVVAELQKLVPGDYVGKLTVAGFTSTPYDDDELEQSCATCMYYVVHRQFCELPELMLPVRSNWLCRLWRI
;
A
#
# COMPACT_ATOMS: atom_id res chain seq x y z
N MET A 1 9.15 17.02 6.53
CA MET A 1 8.10 16.19 7.16
C MET A 1 8.75 14.87 7.50
N ASP A 2 8.68 14.46 8.75
CA ASP A 2 9.22 13.19 9.21
C ASP A 2 8.29 12.03 8.83
N ASP A 3 8.82 10.80 8.75
CA ASP A 3 8.07 9.60 8.38
C ASP A 3 6.80 9.40 9.25
N ALA A 4 6.86 9.79 10.52
CA ALA A 4 5.71 9.71 11.44
C ALA A 4 4.57 10.69 11.09
N GLN A 5 4.90 11.92 10.68
CA GLN A 5 3.91 12.90 10.24
C GLN A 5 3.28 12.48 8.92
N LEU A 6 4.11 11.99 7.99
CA LEU A 6 3.63 11.50 6.71
C LEU A 6 2.71 10.28 6.91
N ARG A 7 3.09 9.30 7.75
CA ARG A 7 2.24 8.14 8.07
C ARG A 7 0.88 8.54 8.64
N SER A 8 0.85 9.54 9.52
CA SER A 8 -0.40 10.03 10.11
C SER A 8 -1.29 10.64 9.04
N ARG A 9 -0.73 11.48 8.16
CA ARG A 9 -1.44 12.05 7.02
C ARG A 9 -1.97 10.99 6.06
N LEU A 10 -1.18 9.96 5.76
CA LEU A 10 -1.60 8.84 4.93
C LEU A 10 -2.74 8.04 5.58
N ALA A 11 -2.70 7.87 6.91
CA ALA A 11 -3.77 7.22 7.66
C ALA A 11 -5.08 8.00 7.54
N GLU A 12 -5.03 9.32 7.75
CA GLU A 12 -6.18 10.19 7.59
C GLU A 12 -6.77 10.12 6.17
N LEU A 13 -5.91 10.06 5.14
CA LEU A 13 -6.36 9.91 3.76
C LEU A 13 -7.12 8.59 3.55
N LEU A 14 -6.62 7.48 4.11
CA LEU A 14 -7.28 6.18 4.02
C LEU A 14 -8.60 6.14 4.82
N GLU A 15 -8.66 6.79 5.98
CA GLU A 15 -9.87 6.89 6.80
C GLU A 15 -10.95 7.78 6.17
N ASN A 16 -10.57 8.78 5.38
CA ASN A 16 -11.50 9.67 4.67
C ASN A 16 -12.16 9.03 3.43
N GLY A 17 -12.06 7.70 3.27
CA GLY A 17 -12.76 6.99 2.20
C GLY A 17 -12.12 7.24 0.84
N LEU A 18 -10.81 6.99 0.73
CA LEU A 18 -10.19 6.80 -0.59
C LEU A 18 -10.99 5.69 -1.30
N ASP A 19 -11.65 6.01 -2.40
CA ASP A 19 -12.47 5.07 -3.19
C ASP A 19 -11.53 4.04 -3.84
N ASN A 20 -11.16 3.05 -3.05
CA ASN A 20 -10.24 1.97 -3.39
C ASN A 20 -11.09 0.78 -3.80
N SER A 21 -11.56 0.75 -5.05
CA SER A 21 -12.39 -0.34 -5.56
C SER A 21 -11.71 -1.69 -5.28
N PRO A 22 -12.23 -2.52 -4.36
CA PRO A 22 -11.58 -3.75 -3.90
C PRO A 22 -11.61 -4.88 -4.95
N GLU A 23 -12.14 -4.61 -6.13
CA GLU A 23 -12.56 -5.62 -7.12
C GLU A 23 -11.43 -6.15 -8.02
N VAL A 24 -10.22 -5.61 -7.96
CA VAL A 24 -9.10 -6.15 -8.76
C VAL A 24 -7.85 -6.30 -7.90
N ARG A 25 -7.79 -7.34 -7.08
CA ARG A 25 -6.50 -7.77 -6.52
C ARG A 25 -5.58 -8.22 -7.66
N ALA A 26 -4.30 -7.85 -7.56
CA ALA A 26 -3.30 -8.25 -8.54
C ALA A 26 -2.80 -9.67 -8.24
N TYR A 27 -3.62 -10.68 -8.56
CA TYR A 27 -3.28 -12.08 -8.31
C TYR A 27 -2.20 -12.60 -9.29
N THR A 28 -2.12 -12.02 -10.48
CA THR A 28 -1.14 -12.41 -11.49
C THR A 28 0.06 -11.46 -11.52
N SER A 29 1.21 -11.96 -11.98
CA SER A 29 2.38 -11.12 -12.25
C SER A 29 2.08 -10.01 -13.26
N GLU A 30 1.15 -10.25 -14.19
CA GLU A 30 0.73 -9.26 -15.19
C GLU A 30 -0.06 -8.11 -14.54
N ASP A 31 -0.97 -8.42 -13.62
CA ASP A 31 -1.69 -7.41 -12.85
C ASP A 31 -0.75 -6.57 -11.98
N VAL A 32 0.24 -7.20 -11.35
CA VAL A 32 1.24 -6.49 -10.54
C VAL A 32 2.05 -5.55 -11.41
N ASN A 33 2.53 -6.02 -12.56
CA ASN A 33 3.28 -5.18 -13.51
C ASN A 33 2.43 -4.01 -14.03
N ARG A 34 1.13 -4.22 -14.25
CA ARG A 34 0.21 -3.15 -14.63
C ARG A 34 0.10 -2.09 -13.54
N VAL A 35 -0.11 -2.50 -12.29
CA VAL A 35 -0.19 -1.56 -11.15
C VAL A 35 1.14 -0.82 -10.95
N VAL A 36 2.27 -1.53 -11.03
CA VAL A 36 3.62 -0.95 -10.98
C VAL A 36 3.83 0.07 -12.10
N ALA A 37 3.42 -0.24 -13.33
CA ALA A 37 3.51 0.68 -14.46
C ALA A 37 2.67 1.95 -14.24
N GLU A 38 1.49 1.83 -13.63
CA GLU A 38 0.68 3.00 -13.25
C GLU A 38 1.36 3.81 -12.13
N LEU A 39 1.94 3.16 -11.12
CA LEU A 39 2.68 3.86 -10.06
C LEU A 39 3.90 4.61 -10.61
N GLN A 40 4.60 4.05 -11.59
CA GLN A 40 5.76 4.68 -12.23
C GLN A 40 5.39 5.94 -13.03
N LYS A 41 4.13 6.10 -13.44
CA LYS A 41 3.65 7.32 -14.11
C LYS A 41 3.37 8.46 -13.13
N LEU A 42 3.23 8.15 -11.83
CA LEU A 42 2.96 9.15 -10.80
C LEU A 42 4.22 9.92 -10.46
N VAL A 43 4.04 11.18 -10.06
CA VAL A 43 5.14 11.97 -9.55
C VAL A 43 5.56 11.47 -8.15
N PRO A 44 6.85 11.53 -7.77
CA PRO A 44 7.33 10.95 -6.51
C PRO A 44 6.59 11.41 -5.25
N GLY A 45 6.07 12.65 -5.26
CA GLY A 45 5.32 13.26 -4.15
C GLY A 45 3.80 13.08 -4.20
N ASP A 46 3.25 12.37 -5.20
CA ASP A 46 1.81 12.11 -5.28
C ASP A 46 1.43 10.90 -4.42
N TYR A 47 1.34 11.15 -3.11
CA TYR A 47 0.97 10.12 -2.15
C TYR A 47 -0.47 9.65 -2.31
N VAL A 48 -1.38 10.53 -2.70
CA VAL A 48 -2.79 10.18 -2.90
C VAL A 48 -2.92 9.22 -4.07
N GLY A 49 -2.33 9.56 -5.22
CA GLY A 49 -2.29 8.68 -6.38
C GLY A 49 -1.65 7.33 -6.06
N LYS A 50 -0.54 7.32 -5.31
CA LYS A 50 0.12 6.07 -4.88
C LYS A 50 -0.80 5.19 -4.03
N LEU A 51 -1.49 5.77 -3.04
CA LEU A 51 -2.44 5.04 -2.19
C LEU A 51 -3.61 4.49 -3.02
N THR A 52 -4.16 5.27 -3.95
CA THR A 52 -5.26 4.85 -4.83
C THR A 52 -4.84 3.73 -5.77
N VAL A 53 -3.74 3.91 -6.52
CA VAL A 53 -3.28 2.94 -7.54
C VAL A 53 -2.87 1.64 -6.88
N ALA A 54 -2.12 1.70 -5.77
CA ALA A 54 -1.75 0.51 -5.00
C ALA A 54 -2.91 -0.06 -4.17
N GLY A 55 -4.08 0.59 -4.14
CA GLY A 55 -5.26 0.10 -3.44
C GLY A 55 -5.02 -0.11 -1.95
N PHE A 56 -4.44 0.87 -1.27
CA PHE A 56 -4.20 0.77 0.17
C PHE A 56 -5.52 0.78 0.93
N THR A 57 -5.59 -0.04 1.99
CA THR A 57 -6.70 -0.13 2.94
C THR A 57 -6.13 -0.04 4.37
N SER A 58 -6.85 0.65 5.26
CA SER A 58 -6.48 0.79 6.68
C SER A 58 -6.89 -0.42 7.53
N THR A 59 -7.75 -1.28 6.99
CA THR A 59 -8.20 -2.54 7.59
C THR A 59 -7.46 -3.71 6.94
N PRO A 60 -6.84 -4.60 7.74
CA PRO A 60 -6.28 -5.84 7.19
C PRO A 60 -7.42 -6.69 6.61
N TYR A 61 -7.10 -7.46 5.59
CA TYR A 61 -8.03 -8.44 5.06
C TYR A 61 -7.67 -9.83 5.60
N ASP A 62 -8.60 -10.39 6.35
CA ASP A 62 -8.58 -11.77 6.81
C ASP A 62 -9.38 -12.60 5.79
N ASP A 63 -8.68 -13.37 4.96
CA ASP A 63 -9.27 -14.57 4.34
C ASP A 63 -8.79 -15.75 5.19
N ASP A 64 -9.65 -16.75 5.41
CA ASP A 64 -9.49 -17.93 6.28
C ASP A 64 -8.14 -18.70 6.19
N GLU A 65 -7.26 -18.35 5.24
CA GLU A 65 -5.96 -18.98 5.01
C GLU A 65 -4.72 -18.09 5.26
N LEU A 66 -4.79 -16.74 5.16
CA LEU A 66 -3.61 -15.85 5.25
C LEU A 66 -3.96 -14.41 5.68
N GLU A 67 -3.32 -13.92 6.76
CA GLU A 67 -3.34 -12.49 7.13
C GLU A 67 -2.55 -11.66 6.09
N GLN A 68 -3.27 -10.97 5.22
CA GLN A 68 -2.69 -10.09 4.21
C GLN A 68 -2.56 -8.69 4.81
N SER A 69 -1.40 -8.43 5.42
CA SER A 69 -1.06 -7.17 6.05
C SER A 69 0.35 -6.73 5.63
N CYS A 70 0.68 -5.45 5.75
CA CYS A 70 2.04 -4.98 5.52
C CYS A 70 3.01 -5.73 6.43
N ALA A 71 2.62 -6.12 7.65
CA ALA A 71 3.46 -6.90 8.55
C ALA A 71 3.94 -8.23 7.94
N THR A 72 3.16 -8.84 7.05
CA THR A 72 3.46 -10.10 6.37
C THR A 72 4.04 -9.91 4.97
N CYS A 73 4.24 -8.67 4.52
CA CYS A 73 4.74 -8.34 3.18
C CYS A 73 6.28 -8.33 3.11
N MET A 74 6.85 -8.86 2.03
CA MET A 74 8.30 -8.86 1.78
C MET A 74 8.94 -7.46 1.77
N TYR A 75 8.20 -6.44 1.36
CA TYR A 75 8.71 -5.06 1.23
C TYR A 75 8.53 -4.21 2.50
N TYR A 76 8.00 -4.77 3.59
CA TYR A 76 7.74 -4.02 4.81
C TYR A 76 8.92 -4.07 5.79
N VAL A 77 9.39 -2.90 6.19
CA VAL A 77 10.46 -2.74 7.17
C VAL A 77 9.85 -2.49 8.55
N VAL A 78 9.82 -3.53 9.38
CA VAL A 78 9.19 -3.53 10.71
C VAL A 78 9.68 -2.39 11.61
N HIS A 79 11.00 -2.19 11.70
CA HIS A 79 11.58 -1.17 12.59
C HIS A 79 11.26 0.27 12.19
N ARG A 80 11.03 0.52 10.90
CA ARG A 80 10.72 1.87 10.36
C ARG A 80 9.23 2.09 10.12
N GLN A 81 8.44 1.02 10.09
CA GLN A 81 7.06 1.01 9.62
C GLN A 81 6.96 1.66 8.23
N PHE A 82 7.65 1.04 7.26
CA PHE A 82 7.91 1.62 5.95
C PHE A 82 7.81 0.58 4.85
N CYS A 83 7.25 0.96 3.70
CA CYS A 83 7.23 0.13 2.50
C CYS A 83 8.40 0.53 1.59
N GLU A 84 9.37 -0.36 1.41
CA GLU A 84 10.56 -0.15 0.57
C GLU A 84 10.35 -0.56 -0.89
N LEU A 85 9.10 -0.81 -1.32
CA LEU A 85 8.82 -0.99 -2.73
C LEU A 85 9.24 0.29 -3.49
N PRO A 86 10.13 0.23 -4.48
CA PRO A 86 10.72 1.41 -5.14
C PRO A 86 9.67 2.39 -5.68
N GLU A 87 8.55 1.87 -6.17
CA GLU A 87 7.43 2.65 -6.71
C GLU A 87 6.65 3.39 -5.62
N LEU A 88 6.61 2.86 -4.40
CA LEU A 88 5.86 3.44 -3.28
C LEU A 88 6.78 4.29 -2.40
N MET A 89 7.82 3.69 -1.83
CA MET A 89 8.75 4.29 -0.86
C MET A 89 8.04 5.23 0.11
N LEU A 90 7.13 4.69 0.90
CA LEU A 90 6.27 5.48 1.80
C LEU A 90 6.08 4.81 3.16
N PRO A 91 5.89 5.61 4.23
CA PRO A 91 5.65 5.08 5.56
C PRO A 91 4.23 4.49 5.64
N VAL A 92 4.13 3.27 6.16
CA VAL A 92 2.87 2.50 6.25
C VAL A 92 2.70 1.98 7.67
N ARG A 93 1.52 1.46 8.03
CA ARG A 93 1.33 0.73 9.29
C ARG A 93 1.35 -0.77 9.05
N SER A 94 1.68 -1.53 10.08
CA SER A 94 1.72 -3.01 10.03
C SER A 94 0.39 -3.62 9.60
N ASN A 95 -0.73 -3.03 10.04
CA ASN A 95 -2.09 -3.50 9.80
C ASN A 95 -2.71 -3.00 8.49
N TRP A 96 -1.95 -2.28 7.66
CA TRP A 96 -2.44 -1.86 6.34
C TRP A 96 -2.29 -2.97 5.32
N LEU A 97 -3.01 -2.87 4.22
CA LEU A 97 -2.90 -3.78 3.10
C LEU A 97 -2.88 -2.98 1.81
N CYS A 98 -2.07 -3.41 0.84
CA CYS A 98 -2.13 -2.92 -0.54
C CYS A 98 -2.33 -4.10 -1.51
N ARG A 99 -2.84 -3.84 -2.71
CA ARG A 99 -3.07 -4.86 -3.73
C ARG A 99 -1.79 -5.46 -4.33
N LEU A 100 -0.64 -4.89 -3.99
CA LEU A 100 0.70 -5.32 -4.39
C LEU A 100 1.38 -6.20 -3.33
N TRP A 101 0.66 -6.57 -2.27
CA TRP A 101 1.16 -7.44 -1.20
C TRP A 101 1.73 -8.74 -1.77
N ARG A 102 2.89 -9.15 -1.26
CA ARG A 102 3.56 -10.40 -1.59
C ARG A 102 4.30 -10.96 -0.38
N ILE A 103 4.35 -12.29 -0.31
CA ILE A 103 5.13 -13.08 0.64
C ILE A 103 6.31 -13.76 -0.06
#